data_AF-A0A524EL98-F1
#
_entry.id   AF-A0A524EL98-F1
#
_cell.length_a   1.000
_cell.length_b   1.000
_cell.length_c   1.000
_cell.angle_alpha   90.00
_cell.angle_beta   90.00
_cell.angle_gamma   90.00
#
_symmetry.space_group_name_H-M   'P 1'
#
loop_
_entity.id
_entity.type
_entity.pdbx_description
1 polymer ?
#
loop_
_entity_poly.entity_id
_entity_poly.type
_entity_poly.pdbx_seq_one_letter_code
_entity_poly.pdbx_strand_id
1 'polypeptide(L)'
;MDFQLSIEFGAIVAIIILAGSLVKYSSSVLSVRKRVSGSTLKALVFFGASGAALGGLTFTSTLSAGTIAARFWIVLFFVFLINAQVQIATENRYAHYGTYLVAIVATTWSAIVALGSPTEVSPVLGLALYITFSVSLMLSLWLLYESPSPFTAGMLLILLSFLGSWFAIITELIFARPEYFLLVFLPVALSAAILRAMLQPWKQIITSFAGFMAIIVATALIPAAIISNQFEIWLFVLLSTFVALAAIGSIDFFVEQALETRARIPALITITLICISMIAVNHGVFWSVLIETGLQDEPMLFIEWILGVAGASSFVLAGIYSLSSPSGRRIARHILVIFSGAMIVLGNDYVRMGRWVYNDLFLILSVALGIGAIAYLRVAKQLMESGATNAARNFIAFMFAALGSSIVTIASDDLPFWLSIALLALTGIMLIYSSPRRLAAQG
;
A
#
# COMPACT_ATOMS: atom_id res chain seq x y z
N MET A 1 11.78 16.78 -15.15
CA MET A 1 11.37 16.78 -13.74
C MET A 1 12.58 16.56 -12.85
N ASP A 2 12.75 17.40 -11.83
CA ASP A 2 13.73 17.15 -10.77
C ASP A 2 13.19 16.07 -9.80
N PHE A 3 13.68 14.83 -9.94
CA PHE A 3 13.26 13.71 -9.10
C PHE A 3 13.75 13.83 -7.64
N GLN A 4 14.88 14.50 -7.42
CA GLN A 4 15.36 14.75 -6.06
C GLN A 4 14.38 15.68 -5.34
N LEU A 5 13.92 16.73 -6.02
CA LEU A 5 12.88 17.63 -5.53
C LEU A 5 11.56 16.88 -5.27
N SER A 6 11.19 15.90 -6.11
CA SER A 6 10.02 15.03 -5.86
C SER A 6 10.18 14.20 -4.58
N ILE A 7 11.36 13.62 -4.35
CA ILE A 7 11.64 12.87 -3.13
C ILE A 7 11.54 13.79 -1.91
N GLU A 8 12.06 15.01 -2.00
CA GLU A 8 12.02 16.00 -0.93
C GLU A 8 10.59 16.40 -0.55
N PHE A 9 9.75 16.75 -1.51
CA PHE A 9 8.35 17.07 -1.23
C PHE A 9 7.58 15.87 -0.66
N GLY A 10 7.77 14.68 -1.24
CA GLY A 10 7.15 13.46 -0.76
C GLY A 10 7.56 13.12 0.68
N ALA A 11 8.84 13.29 1.02
CA ALA A 11 9.37 13.02 2.35
C ALA A 11 8.80 13.99 3.40
N ILE A 12 8.73 15.29 3.09
CA ILE A 12 8.14 16.29 4.00
C ILE A 12 6.69 15.90 4.34
N VAL A 13 5.89 15.57 3.33
CA VAL A 13 4.48 15.20 3.55
C VAL A 13 4.34 13.86 4.26
N ALA A 14 5.17 12.87 3.91
CA ALA A 14 5.19 11.58 4.60
C ALA A 14 5.51 11.74 6.09
N ILE A 15 6.47 12.60 6.44
CA ILE A 15 6.83 12.92 7.83
C ILE A 15 5.67 13.63 8.55
N ILE A 16 4.99 14.59 7.91
CA ILE A 16 3.82 15.27 8.48
C ILE A 16 2.70 14.26 8.77
N ILE A 17 2.41 13.37 7.81
CA ILE A 17 1.41 12.31 7.95
C ILE A 17 1.77 11.36 9.09
N LEU A 18 3.03 10.94 9.19
CA LEU A 18 3.53 10.08 10.25
C LEU A 18 3.45 10.78 11.62
N ALA A 19 3.86 12.04 11.72
CA ALA A 19 3.78 12.83 12.95
C ALA A 19 2.34 12.97 13.44
N GLY A 20 1.40 13.30 12.55
CA GLY A 20 -0.03 13.34 12.87
C GLY A 20 -0.55 11.98 13.34
N SER A 21 -0.09 10.89 12.71
CA SER A 21 -0.44 9.52 13.08
C SER A 21 0.14 9.12 14.44
N LEU A 22 1.37 9.54 14.76
CA LEU A 22 2.02 9.35 16.06
C LEU A 22 1.31 10.12 17.19
N VAL A 23 0.82 11.34 16.93
CA VAL A 23 0.03 12.10 17.90
C VAL A 23 -1.26 11.37 18.23
N LYS A 24 -2.00 10.91 17.20
CA LYS A 24 -3.23 10.14 17.40
C LYS A 24 -2.95 8.81 18.10
N TYR A 25 -1.88 8.12 17.72
CA TYR A 25 -1.42 6.90 18.38
C TYR A 25 -1.11 7.12 19.86
N SER A 26 -0.33 8.14 20.19
CA SER A 26 0.06 8.46 21.57
C SER A 26 -1.16 8.78 22.43
N SER A 27 -2.11 9.57 21.91
CA SER A 27 -3.39 9.82 22.57
C SER A 27 -4.17 8.53 22.83
N SER A 28 -4.21 7.64 21.84
CA SER A 28 -4.88 6.34 21.93
C SER A 28 -4.24 5.43 22.99
N VAL A 29 -2.91 5.33 23.01
CA VAL A 29 -2.16 4.55 24.02
C VAL A 29 -2.38 5.10 25.42
N LEU A 30 -2.34 6.43 25.59
CA LEU A 30 -2.60 7.08 26.88
C LEU A 30 -4.02 6.79 27.40
N SER A 31 -5.01 6.65 26.51
CA SER A 31 -6.39 6.33 26.88
C SER A 31 -6.54 4.91 27.44
N VAL A 32 -5.76 3.95 26.94
CA VAL A 32 -5.81 2.54 27.36
C VAL A 32 -4.79 2.17 28.42
N ARG A 33 -3.85 3.08 28.78
CA ARG A 33 -2.74 2.79 29.69
C ARG A 33 -3.14 2.16 31.03
N LYS A 34 -4.31 2.53 31.57
CA LYS A 34 -4.81 2.01 32.86
C LYS A 34 -5.49 0.63 32.72
N ARG A 35 -5.75 0.18 31.50
CA ARG A 35 -6.51 -1.04 31.16
C ARG A 35 -5.63 -2.17 30.63
N VAL A 36 -4.34 -1.91 30.38
CA VAL A 36 -3.39 -2.87 29.82
C VAL A 36 -2.26 -3.16 30.81
N SER A 37 -1.61 -4.32 30.69
CA SER A 37 -0.46 -4.66 31.53
C SER A 37 0.73 -3.74 31.26
N GLY A 38 1.65 -3.65 32.22
CA GLY A 38 2.88 -2.87 32.05
C GLY A 38 3.74 -3.35 30.87
N SER A 39 3.77 -4.67 30.61
CA SER A 39 4.50 -5.25 29.46
C SER A 39 3.87 -4.83 28.14
N THR A 40 2.54 -4.90 28.03
CA THR A 40 1.80 -4.45 26.85
C THR A 40 1.97 -2.95 26.61
N LEU A 41 1.93 -2.13 27.67
CA LEU A 41 2.16 -0.69 27.54
C LEU A 41 3.57 -0.39 27.02
N LYS A 42 4.60 -1.08 27.55
CA LYS A 42 5.98 -0.95 27.04
C LYS A 42 6.09 -1.38 25.58
N ALA A 43 5.46 -2.49 25.19
CA ALA A 43 5.43 -2.95 23.80
C ALA A 43 4.83 -1.89 22.87
N LEU A 44 3.71 -1.28 23.25
CA LEU A 44 3.07 -0.19 22.51
C LEU A 44 3.98 1.04 22.41
N VAL A 45 4.65 1.43 23.49
CA VAL A 45 5.58 2.57 23.48
C VAL A 45 6.76 2.30 22.55
N PHE A 46 7.38 1.12 22.63
CA PHE A 46 8.47 0.73 21.74
C PHE A 46 8.03 0.66 20.27
N PHE A 47 6.82 0.17 19.99
CA PHE A 47 6.29 0.18 18.63
C PHE A 47 6.05 1.61 18.09
N GLY A 48 5.56 2.52 18.92
CA GLY A 48 5.46 3.93 18.55
C GLY A 48 6.84 4.56 18.26
N ALA A 49 7.83 4.21 19.07
CA ALA A 49 9.21 4.68 18.91
C ALA A 49 9.88 4.11 17.65
N SER A 50 9.59 2.86 17.26
CA SER A 50 10.09 2.31 15.98
C SER A 50 9.49 3.05 14.78
N GLY A 51 8.19 3.39 14.84
CA GLY A 51 7.56 4.24 13.83
C GLY A 51 8.18 5.64 13.75
N ALA A 52 8.45 6.28 14.90
CA ALA A 52 9.17 7.56 14.93
C ALA A 52 10.59 7.46 14.35
N ALA A 53 11.29 6.34 14.57
CA ALA A 53 12.60 6.09 13.99
C ALA A 53 12.56 6.01 12.45
N LEU A 54 11.51 5.44 11.86
CA LEU A 54 11.30 5.48 10.40
C LEU A 54 11.11 6.91 9.87
N GLY A 55 10.46 7.78 10.64
CA GLY A 55 10.36 9.21 10.32
C GLY A 55 11.72 9.90 10.32
N GLY A 56 12.54 9.67 11.34
CA GLY A 56 13.91 10.18 11.42
C GLY A 56 14.81 9.66 10.28
N LEU A 57 14.65 8.38 9.92
CA LEU A 57 15.32 7.79 8.75
C LEU A 57 14.95 8.55 7.46
N THR A 58 13.65 8.71 7.20
CA THR A 58 13.15 9.37 5.98
C THR A 58 13.60 10.82 5.89
N PHE A 59 13.62 11.53 7.02
CA PHE A 59 14.13 12.90 7.08
C PHE A 59 15.62 12.97 6.74
N THR A 60 16.44 12.12 7.38
CA THR A 60 17.90 12.14 7.21
C THR A 60 18.34 11.66 5.82
N SER A 61 17.66 10.66 5.25
CA SER A 61 17.93 10.18 3.90
C SER A 61 17.61 11.22 2.82
N THR A 62 16.66 12.10 3.09
CA THR A 62 16.23 13.16 2.15
C THR A 62 17.18 14.35 2.17
N LEU A 63 17.62 14.80 3.35
CA LEU A 63 18.49 15.98 3.49
C LEU A 63 19.97 15.71 3.18
N SER A 64 20.39 14.45 3.23
CA SER A 64 21.79 14.09 3.09
C SER A 64 21.95 12.67 2.53
N ALA A 65 21.90 12.56 1.21
CA ALA A 65 22.13 11.29 0.52
C ALA A 65 23.49 10.71 0.96
N GLY A 66 23.48 9.51 1.55
CA GLY A 66 24.69 8.78 1.94
C GLY A 66 25.19 8.95 3.38
N THR A 67 24.47 9.60 4.29
CA THR A 67 24.99 9.78 5.67
C THR A 67 24.79 8.56 6.57
N ILE A 68 25.81 8.30 7.41
CA ILE A 68 25.72 7.35 8.54
C ILE A 68 24.60 7.73 9.54
N ALA A 69 24.11 8.97 9.51
CA ALA A 69 22.96 9.41 10.29
C ALA A 69 21.70 8.56 10.01
N ALA A 70 21.48 8.14 8.76
CA ALA A 70 20.40 7.20 8.42
C ALA A 70 20.57 5.84 9.14
N ARG A 71 21.81 5.38 9.33
CA ARG A 71 22.10 4.08 9.97
C ARG A 71 21.79 4.09 11.46
N PHE A 72 21.98 5.22 12.15
CA PHE A 72 21.54 5.39 13.53
C PHE A 72 20.02 5.19 13.66
N TRP A 73 19.24 5.77 12.74
CA TRP A 73 17.79 5.57 12.72
C TRP A 73 17.38 4.14 12.41
N ILE A 74 18.10 3.43 11.56
CA ILE A 74 17.87 2.01 11.28
C ILE A 74 18.11 1.16 12.54
N VAL A 75 19.20 1.41 13.26
CA VAL A 75 19.49 0.72 14.53
C VAL A 75 18.38 1.00 15.54
N LEU A 76 17.95 2.26 15.70
CA LEU A 76 16.83 2.60 16.57
C LEU A 76 15.55 1.88 16.17
N PHE A 77 15.23 1.84 14.88
CA PHE A 77 14.05 1.15 14.36
C PHE A 77 14.06 -0.33 14.78
N PHE A 78 15.14 -1.07 14.52
CA PHE A 78 15.24 -2.48 14.87
C PHE A 78 15.25 -2.71 16.38
N VAL A 79 16.00 -1.90 17.12
CA VAL A 79 16.07 -1.99 18.58
C VAL A 79 14.68 -1.82 19.20
N PHE A 80 13.94 -0.79 18.80
CA PHE A 80 12.60 -0.57 19.31
C PHE A 80 11.62 -1.65 18.85
N LEU A 81 11.70 -2.11 17.61
CA LEU A 81 10.83 -3.18 17.11
C LEU A 81 11.06 -4.51 17.84
N ILE A 82 12.32 -4.91 18.05
CA ILE A 82 12.68 -6.13 18.79
C ILE A 82 12.23 -6.01 20.25
N ASN A 83 12.43 -4.84 20.89
CA ASN A 83 11.95 -4.64 22.25
C ASN A 83 10.42 -4.70 22.32
N ALA A 84 9.70 -4.16 21.33
CA ALA A 84 8.25 -4.31 21.24
C ALA A 84 7.82 -5.79 21.16
N GLN A 85 8.50 -6.58 20.32
CA GLN A 85 8.24 -8.01 20.16
C GLN A 85 8.55 -8.79 21.43
N VAL A 86 9.71 -8.57 22.05
CA VAL A 86 10.14 -9.30 23.25
C VAL A 86 9.25 -9.02 24.46
N GLN A 87 8.73 -7.79 24.59
CA GLN A 87 7.76 -7.45 25.65
C GLN A 87 6.41 -8.17 25.50
N ILE A 88 6.08 -8.67 24.30
CA ILE A 88 4.89 -9.50 24.07
C ILE A 88 5.24 -10.98 24.17
N ALA A 89 6.40 -11.36 23.63
CA ALA A 89 6.85 -12.74 23.49
C ALA A 89 7.10 -13.44 24.82
N THR A 90 7.56 -12.70 25.84
CA THR A 90 7.98 -13.30 27.10
C THR A 90 7.81 -12.33 28.26
N GLU A 91 7.50 -12.88 29.43
CA GLU A 91 7.52 -12.16 30.71
C GLU A 91 8.87 -12.27 31.44
N ASN A 92 9.85 -12.98 30.85
CA ASN A 92 11.13 -13.21 31.49
C ASN A 92 11.95 -11.92 31.61
N ARG A 93 12.13 -11.46 32.85
CA ARG A 93 12.92 -10.26 33.19
C ARG A 93 14.34 -10.29 32.60
N TYR A 94 15.00 -11.45 32.55
CA TYR A 94 16.36 -11.57 32.04
C TYR A 94 16.42 -11.35 30.53
N ALA A 95 15.41 -11.83 29.79
CA ALA A 95 15.29 -11.57 28.36
C ALA A 95 15.10 -10.08 28.09
N HIS A 96 14.25 -9.40 28.89
CA HIS A 96 14.04 -7.95 28.78
C HIS A 96 15.31 -7.15 29.10
N TYR A 97 16.02 -7.48 30.18
CA TYR A 97 17.29 -6.81 30.51
C TYR A 97 18.35 -7.03 29.43
N GLY A 98 18.42 -8.24 28.87
CA GLY A 98 19.32 -8.56 27.75
C GLY A 98 19.04 -7.69 26.53
N THR A 99 17.78 -7.54 26.12
CA THR A 99 17.43 -6.67 24.97
C THR A 99 17.69 -5.20 25.25
N TYR A 100 17.53 -4.72 26.49
CA TYR A 100 17.87 -3.34 26.86
C TYR A 100 19.38 -3.09 26.85
N LEU A 101 20.19 -4.04 27.33
CA LEU A 101 21.64 -3.92 27.28
C LEU A 101 22.13 -3.86 25.84
N VAL A 102 21.66 -4.79 25.00
CA VAL A 102 21.99 -4.81 23.56
C VAL A 102 21.52 -3.53 22.87
N ALA A 103 20.32 -3.04 23.22
CA ALA A 103 19.80 -1.77 22.72
C ALA A 103 20.77 -0.61 23.02
N ILE A 104 21.14 -0.43 24.29
CA ILE A 104 22.04 0.67 24.72
C ILE A 104 23.38 0.58 24.02
N VAL A 105 23.98 -0.62 23.95
CA VAL A 105 25.26 -0.82 23.28
C VAL A 105 25.15 -0.50 21.78
N ALA A 106 24.13 -1.03 21.09
CA ALA A 106 23.94 -0.80 19.66
C ALA A 106 23.67 0.67 19.32
N THR A 107 22.83 1.36 20.10
CA THR A 107 22.52 2.78 19.87
C THR A 107 23.72 3.68 20.19
N THR A 108 24.46 3.39 21.26
CA THR A 108 25.65 4.16 21.63
C THR A 108 26.75 3.97 20.60
N TRP A 109 27.00 2.72 20.19
CA TRP A 109 28.00 2.41 19.17
C TRP A 109 27.67 3.05 17.83
N SER A 110 26.42 2.97 17.37
CA SER A 110 25.99 3.62 16.12
C SER A 110 26.09 5.15 16.18
N ALA A 111 25.79 5.76 17.32
CA ALA A 111 25.98 7.19 17.52
C ALA A 111 27.46 7.60 17.47
N ILE A 112 28.35 6.83 18.14
CA ILE A 112 29.80 7.07 18.09
C ILE A 112 30.33 6.95 16.66
N VAL A 113 29.93 5.91 15.93
CA VAL A 113 30.33 5.71 14.52
C VAL A 113 29.81 6.85 13.64
N ALA A 114 28.57 7.31 13.86
CA ALA A 114 28.01 8.45 13.13
C ALA A 114 28.79 9.76 13.37
N LEU A 115 29.35 9.95 14.55
CA LEU A 115 30.13 11.14 14.91
C LEU A 115 31.61 11.06 14.52
N GLY A 116 32.21 9.85 14.54
CA GLY A 116 33.67 9.67 14.46
C GLY A 116 34.23 9.30 13.08
N SER A 117 33.45 8.70 12.18
CA SER A 117 33.93 8.35 10.83
C SER A 117 32.77 8.39 9.83
N PRO A 118 32.42 9.57 9.29
CA PRO A 118 31.13 9.82 8.61
C PRO A 118 30.95 9.12 7.25
N THR A 119 31.99 8.46 6.70
CA THR A 119 31.99 7.91 5.33
C THR A 119 32.22 6.41 5.22
N GLU A 120 32.73 5.72 6.26
CA GLU A 120 33.10 4.31 6.13
C GLU A 120 31.97 3.34 6.48
N VAL A 121 31.85 2.27 5.69
CA VAL A 121 30.91 1.17 5.94
C VAL A 121 31.64 0.07 6.67
N SER A 122 31.39 -0.09 7.97
CA SER A 122 31.94 -1.21 8.73
C SER A 122 31.22 -2.51 8.36
N PRO A 123 31.93 -3.58 7.93
CA PRO A 123 31.34 -4.90 7.70
C PRO A 123 30.60 -5.46 8.94
N VAL A 124 31.04 -5.07 10.13
CA VAL A 124 30.43 -5.43 11.42
C VAL A 124 29.00 -4.90 11.53
N LEU A 125 28.74 -3.69 11.02
CA LEU A 125 27.41 -3.09 11.03
C LEU A 125 26.46 -3.82 10.07
N GLY A 126 26.96 -4.25 8.90
CA GLY A 126 26.19 -5.06 7.96
C GLY A 126 25.77 -6.40 8.57
N LEU A 127 26.70 -7.10 9.23
CA LEU A 127 26.41 -8.35 9.94
C LEU A 127 25.41 -8.13 11.09
N ALA A 128 25.58 -7.05 11.87
CA ALA A 128 24.67 -6.72 12.97
C ALA A 128 23.24 -6.47 12.49
N LEU A 129 23.07 -5.71 11.40
CA LEU A 129 21.76 -5.45 10.79
C LEU A 129 21.11 -6.73 10.28
N TYR A 130 21.89 -7.62 9.66
CA TYR A 130 21.41 -8.93 9.21
C TYR A 130 20.90 -9.78 10.38
N ILE A 131 21.65 -9.83 11.49
CA ILE A 131 21.25 -10.55 12.69
C ILE A 131 19.99 -9.93 13.30
N THR A 132 19.94 -8.60 13.48
CA THR A 132 18.76 -7.95 14.06
C THR A 132 17.52 -8.11 13.19
N PHE A 133 17.68 -8.07 11.87
CA PHE A 133 16.61 -8.36 10.93
C PHE A 133 16.11 -9.79 11.08
N SER A 134 17.02 -10.77 11.05
CA SER A 134 16.67 -12.20 11.16
C SER A 134 15.91 -12.49 12.46
N VAL A 135 16.40 -11.95 13.58
CA VAL A 135 15.74 -12.04 14.88
C VAL A 135 14.35 -11.40 14.85
N SER A 136 14.23 -10.18 14.30
CA SER A 136 12.95 -9.48 14.25
C SER A 136 11.94 -10.16 13.33
N LEU A 137 12.39 -10.77 12.22
CA LEU A 137 11.56 -11.54 11.30
C LEU A 137 11.05 -12.81 11.97
N MET A 138 11.95 -13.58 12.60
CA MET A 138 11.58 -14.80 13.34
C MET A 138 10.57 -14.49 14.44
N LEU A 139 10.82 -13.44 15.25
CA LEU A 139 9.90 -13.02 16.31
C LEU A 139 8.56 -12.53 15.74
N SER A 140 8.56 -11.75 14.65
CA SER A 140 7.32 -11.28 14.01
C SER A 140 6.47 -12.43 13.49
N LEU A 141 7.08 -13.38 12.79
CA LEU A 141 6.39 -14.56 12.25
C LEU A 141 5.85 -15.44 13.36
N TRP A 142 6.65 -15.69 14.41
CA TRP A 142 6.23 -16.47 15.56
C TRP A 142 5.09 -15.78 16.33
N LEU A 143 5.19 -14.48 16.60
CA LEU A 143 4.13 -13.70 17.26
C LEU A 143 2.85 -13.63 16.42
N LEU A 144 2.96 -13.53 15.10
CA LEU A 144 1.81 -13.55 14.21
C LEU A 144 1.11 -14.92 14.23
N TYR A 145 1.88 -16.00 14.32
CA TYR A 145 1.36 -17.36 14.42
C TYR A 145 0.68 -17.62 15.78
N GLU A 146 1.33 -17.27 16.89
CA GLU A 146 0.81 -17.51 18.25
C GLU A 146 -0.34 -16.54 18.61
N SER A 147 -0.25 -15.28 18.20
CA SER A 147 -1.22 -14.24 18.56
C SER A 147 -1.53 -13.30 17.38
N PRO A 148 -2.35 -13.76 16.41
CA PRO A 148 -2.69 -12.97 15.24
C PRO A 148 -3.53 -11.76 15.63
N SER A 149 -2.98 -10.56 15.39
CA SER A 149 -3.63 -9.28 15.69
C SER A 149 -3.17 -8.20 14.69
N PRO A 150 -3.89 -7.06 14.57
CA PRO A 150 -3.41 -5.90 13.82
C PRO A 150 -2.00 -5.45 14.22
N PHE A 151 -1.66 -5.61 15.50
CA PHE A 151 -0.37 -5.24 16.03
C PHE A 151 0.76 -6.15 15.55
N THR A 152 0.61 -7.47 15.70
CA THR A 152 1.64 -8.45 15.34
C THR A 152 1.84 -8.53 13.82
N ALA A 153 0.75 -8.50 13.06
CA ALA A 153 0.83 -8.40 11.61
C ALA A 153 1.37 -7.04 11.15
N GLY A 154 1.03 -5.95 11.83
CA GLY A 154 1.58 -4.62 11.55
C GLY A 154 3.09 -4.56 11.72
N MET A 155 3.65 -5.21 12.75
CA MET A 155 5.10 -5.34 12.92
C MET A 155 5.75 -6.04 11.72
N LEU A 156 5.18 -7.17 11.29
CA LEU A 156 5.70 -7.91 10.13
C LEU A 156 5.62 -7.07 8.84
N LEU A 157 4.49 -6.42 8.60
CA LEU A 157 4.28 -5.61 7.39
C LEU A 157 5.26 -4.43 7.34
N ILE A 158 5.47 -3.72 8.46
CA ILE A 158 6.45 -2.63 8.52
C ILE A 158 7.86 -3.18 8.28
N LEU A 159 8.23 -4.30 8.90
CA LEU A 159 9.54 -4.94 8.72
C LEU A 159 9.79 -5.33 7.26
N LEU A 160 8.83 -5.96 6.60
CA LEU A 160 8.94 -6.37 5.20
C LEU A 160 8.98 -5.17 4.25
N SER A 161 8.16 -4.14 4.50
CA SER A 161 8.20 -2.91 3.70
C SER A 161 9.55 -2.20 3.84
N PHE A 162 10.07 -2.08 5.06
CA PHE A 162 11.39 -1.50 5.32
C PHE A 162 12.49 -2.26 4.60
N LEU A 163 12.46 -3.60 4.61
CA LEU A 163 13.44 -4.41 3.89
C LEU A 163 13.42 -4.13 2.39
N GLY A 164 12.23 -4.07 1.78
CA GLY A 164 12.07 -3.78 0.35
C GLY A 164 12.67 -2.42 -0.02
N SER A 165 12.36 -1.39 0.77
CA SER A 165 12.90 -0.03 0.59
C SER A 165 14.40 0.03 0.82
N TRP A 166 14.89 -0.64 1.87
CA TRP A 166 16.30 -0.65 2.23
C TRP A 166 17.15 -1.36 1.19
N PHE A 167 16.67 -2.49 0.66
CA PHE A 167 17.30 -3.19 -0.45
C PHE A 167 17.42 -2.26 -1.68
N ALA A 168 16.34 -1.56 -2.03
CA ALA A 168 16.32 -0.64 -3.15
C ALA A 168 17.26 0.57 -2.96
N ILE A 169 17.44 1.04 -1.71
CA ILE A 169 18.37 2.13 -1.39
C ILE A 169 19.83 1.65 -1.43
N ILE A 170 20.17 0.53 -0.78
CA ILE A 170 21.56 0.01 -0.73
C ILE A 170 22.08 -0.34 -2.12
N THR A 171 21.22 -0.90 -2.98
CA THR A 171 21.58 -1.28 -4.34
C THR A 171 21.63 -0.08 -5.30
N GLU A 172 21.42 1.13 -4.79
CA GLU A 172 21.25 2.37 -5.55
C GLU A 172 20.16 2.28 -6.62
N LEU A 173 19.26 1.30 -6.51
CA LEU A 173 18.19 1.04 -7.47
C LEU A 173 17.33 2.28 -7.67
N ILE A 174 16.97 2.98 -6.59
CA ILE A 174 16.10 4.17 -6.65
C ILE A 174 16.78 5.35 -7.35
N PHE A 175 18.11 5.47 -7.23
CA PHE A 175 18.89 6.53 -7.89
C PHE A 175 19.16 6.21 -9.36
N ALA A 176 19.35 4.94 -9.68
CA ALA A 176 19.53 4.47 -11.06
C ALA A 176 18.20 4.35 -11.84
N ARG A 177 17.08 4.20 -11.12
CA ARG A 177 15.74 3.89 -11.64
C ARG A 177 14.68 4.69 -10.85
N PRO A 178 14.42 5.96 -11.24
CA PRO A 178 13.51 6.87 -10.53
C PRO A 178 12.09 6.32 -10.34
N GLU A 179 11.65 5.41 -11.20
CA GLU A 179 10.36 4.73 -11.12
C GLU A 179 10.13 3.96 -9.81
N TYR A 180 11.19 3.54 -9.11
CA TYR A 180 11.11 2.88 -7.80
C TYR A 180 11.00 3.84 -6.62
N PHE A 181 10.86 5.16 -6.84
CA PHE A 181 10.82 6.11 -5.73
C PHE A 181 9.67 5.84 -4.74
N LEU A 182 8.57 5.20 -5.19
CA LEU A 182 7.47 4.77 -4.31
C LEU A 182 7.93 3.86 -3.16
N LEU A 183 8.97 3.06 -3.39
CA LEU A 183 9.53 2.20 -2.36
C LEU A 183 10.11 3.02 -1.21
N VAL A 184 10.59 4.25 -1.42
CA VAL A 184 11.07 5.12 -0.34
C VAL A 184 9.96 5.41 0.68
N PHE A 185 8.73 5.63 0.19
CA PHE A 185 7.62 6.08 1.02
C PHE A 185 6.77 4.95 1.60
N LEU A 186 6.85 3.75 1.02
CA LEU A 186 6.06 2.59 1.43
C LEU A 186 6.14 2.29 2.95
N PRO A 187 7.32 2.26 3.60
CA PRO A 187 7.40 1.94 5.04
C PRO A 187 6.78 3.03 5.91
N VAL A 188 6.95 4.29 5.54
CA VAL A 188 6.42 5.43 6.30
C VAL A 188 4.90 5.51 6.17
N ALA A 189 4.36 5.38 4.95
CA ALA A 189 2.93 5.39 4.72
C ALA A 189 2.22 4.24 5.46
N LEU A 190 2.82 3.04 5.41
CA LEU A 190 2.31 1.87 6.11
C LEU A 190 2.43 2.02 7.63
N SER A 191 3.57 2.49 8.15
CA SER A 191 3.75 2.76 9.57
C SER A 191 2.75 3.81 10.07
N ALA A 192 2.57 4.91 9.35
CA ALA A 192 1.58 5.93 9.66
C ALA A 192 0.15 5.36 9.69
N ALA A 193 -0.23 4.54 8.70
CA ALA A 193 -1.54 3.91 8.65
C ALA A 193 -1.77 2.97 9.84
N ILE A 194 -0.79 2.14 10.20
CA ILE A 194 -0.86 1.22 11.35
C ILE A 194 -0.93 1.99 12.67
N LEU A 195 -0.08 3.00 12.87
CA LEU A 195 -0.09 3.83 14.08
C LEU A 195 -1.42 4.58 14.24
N ARG A 196 -1.94 5.16 13.16
CA ARG A 196 -3.22 5.88 13.16
C ARG A 196 -4.42 4.99 13.54
N ALA A 197 -4.34 3.69 13.24
CA ALA A 197 -5.43 2.75 13.35
C ALA A 197 -5.20 1.60 14.33
N MET A 198 -4.15 1.64 15.18
CA MET A 198 -3.76 0.52 16.04
C MET A 198 -4.87 0.01 16.97
N LEU A 199 -5.74 0.90 17.47
CA LEU A 199 -6.89 0.55 18.31
C LEU A 199 -8.21 0.59 17.54
N GLN A 200 -8.15 0.65 16.22
CA GLN A 200 -9.30 0.69 15.32
C GLN A 200 -9.37 -0.61 14.52
N PRO A 201 -10.52 -0.92 13.91
CA PRO A 201 -10.63 -2.12 13.08
C PRO A 201 -9.65 -2.06 11.89
N TRP A 202 -9.20 -3.24 11.43
CA TRP A 202 -8.30 -3.43 10.27
C TRP A 202 -8.65 -2.57 9.04
N LYS A 203 -9.94 -2.30 8.84
CA LYS A 203 -10.43 -1.43 7.77
C LYS A 203 -9.76 -0.06 7.73
N GLN A 204 -9.47 0.51 8.90
CA GLN A 204 -8.86 1.84 9.03
C GLN A 204 -7.38 1.85 8.62
N ILE A 205 -6.67 0.72 8.78
CA ILE A 205 -5.28 0.58 8.30
C ILE A 205 -5.28 0.61 6.77
N ILE A 206 -6.14 -0.19 6.14
CA ILE A 206 -6.22 -0.30 4.68
C ILE A 206 -6.60 1.04 4.04
N THR A 207 -7.65 1.69 4.55
CA THR A 207 -8.15 2.96 4.00
C THR A 207 -7.15 4.10 4.22
N SER A 208 -6.52 4.16 5.40
CA SER A 208 -5.48 5.16 5.69
C SER A 208 -4.25 4.94 4.82
N PHE A 209 -3.82 3.69 4.61
CA PHE A 209 -2.68 3.37 3.76
C PHE A 209 -2.90 3.82 2.32
N ALA A 210 -4.05 3.48 1.73
CA ALA A 210 -4.37 3.88 0.36
C ALA A 210 -4.41 5.40 0.21
N GLY A 211 -5.05 6.11 1.15
CA GLY A 211 -5.09 7.58 1.15
C GLY A 211 -3.74 8.24 1.36
N PHE A 212 -2.92 7.73 2.27
CA PHE A 212 -1.59 8.26 2.52
C PHE A 212 -0.66 8.06 1.33
N MET A 213 -0.65 6.89 0.71
CA MET A 213 0.13 6.66 -0.51
C MET A 213 -0.29 7.61 -1.63
N ALA A 214 -1.60 7.76 -1.89
CA ALA A 214 -2.10 8.68 -2.91
C ALA A 214 -1.68 10.13 -2.64
N ILE A 215 -1.82 10.62 -1.40
CA ILE A 215 -1.42 11.98 -1.03
C ILE A 215 0.08 12.18 -1.17
N ILE A 216 0.90 11.26 -0.64
CA ILE A 216 2.37 11.37 -0.69
C ILE A 216 2.84 11.46 -2.14
N VAL A 217 2.33 10.58 -3.01
CA VAL A 217 2.69 10.54 -4.44
C VAL A 217 2.27 11.81 -5.17
N ALA A 218 1.04 12.26 -4.95
CA ALA A 218 0.56 13.51 -5.52
C ALA A 218 1.45 14.69 -5.11
N THR A 219 1.79 14.78 -3.82
CA THR A 219 2.65 15.86 -3.31
C THR A 219 4.10 15.74 -3.72
N ALA A 220 4.59 14.53 -4.01
CA ALA A 220 5.92 14.32 -4.55
C ALA A 220 6.01 14.80 -6.02
N LEU A 221 5.03 14.44 -6.84
CA LEU A 221 5.11 14.65 -8.28
C LEU A 221 4.52 15.98 -8.76
N ILE A 222 3.37 16.40 -8.24
CA ILE A 222 2.65 17.58 -8.74
C ILE A 222 3.48 18.87 -8.59
N PRO A 223 4.03 19.21 -7.41
CA PRO A 223 4.82 20.43 -7.25
C PRO A 223 6.09 20.42 -8.13
N ALA A 224 6.76 19.27 -8.22
CA ALA A 224 7.95 19.11 -9.05
C ALA A 224 7.66 19.28 -10.54
N ALA A 225 6.56 18.71 -11.02
CA ALA A 225 6.09 18.86 -12.39
C ALA A 225 5.62 20.30 -12.69
N ILE A 226 4.96 20.98 -11.75
CA ILE A 226 4.59 22.40 -11.88
C ILE A 226 5.84 23.28 -12.04
N ILE A 227 6.84 23.10 -11.17
CA ILE A 227 8.11 23.85 -11.22
C ILE A 227 8.85 23.58 -12.53
N SER A 228 8.73 22.34 -13.04
CA SER A 228 9.34 21.91 -14.31
C SER A 228 8.52 22.28 -15.55
N ASN A 229 7.38 22.98 -15.42
CA ASN A 229 6.43 23.28 -16.50
C ASN A 229 5.89 22.06 -17.27
N GLN A 230 5.73 20.93 -16.58
CA GLN A 230 5.25 19.67 -17.17
C GLN A 230 3.77 19.48 -16.94
N PHE A 231 2.97 20.13 -17.80
CA PHE A 231 1.52 20.18 -17.67
C PHE A 231 0.85 18.81 -17.64
N GLU A 232 1.27 17.95 -18.57
CA GLU A 232 0.64 16.65 -18.76
C GLU A 232 0.85 15.75 -17.53
N ILE A 233 2.05 15.77 -16.94
CA ILE A 233 2.42 15.02 -15.74
C ILE A 233 1.57 15.43 -14.54
N TRP A 234 1.54 16.73 -14.19
CA TRP A 234 0.83 17.12 -12.98
C TRP A 234 -0.68 16.91 -13.12
N LEU A 235 -1.26 17.12 -14.30
CA LEU A 235 -2.69 16.93 -14.52
C LEU A 235 -3.08 15.45 -14.46
N PHE A 236 -2.27 14.58 -15.08
CA PHE A 236 -2.48 13.13 -15.02
C PHE A 236 -2.39 12.61 -13.58
N VAL A 237 -1.32 12.95 -12.87
CA VAL A 237 -1.11 12.54 -11.46
C VAL A 237 -2.23 13.07 -10.56
N LEU A 238 -2.71 14.30 -10.79
CA LEU A 238 -3.84 14.86 -10.04
C LEU A 238 -5.10 14.02 -10.21
N LEU A 239 -5.43 13.63 -11.45
CA LEU A 239 -6.62 12.84 -11.73
C LEU A 239 -6.50 11.37 -11.31
N SER A 240 -5.33 10.76 -11.45
CA SER A 240 -5.08 9.41 -10.95
C SER A 240 -5.18 9.37 -9.42
N THR A 241 -4.62 10.39 -8.74
CA THR A 241 -4.78 10.58 -7.29
C THR A 241 -6.25 10.76 -6.91
N PHE A 242 -7.00 11.57 -7.66
CA PHE A 242 -8.43 11.77 -7.42
C PHE A 242 -9.21 10.45 -7.52
N VAL A 243 -8.94 9.61 -8.52
CA VAL A 243 -9.52 8.26 -8.65
C VAL A 243 -9.15 7.39 -7.44
N ALA A 244 -7.87 7.39 -7.04
CA ALA A 244 -7.40 6.62 -5.89
C ALA A 244 -8.10 7.02 -4.59
N LEU A 245 -8.31 8.33 -4.37
CA LEU A 245 -9.01 8.88 -3.21
C LEU A 245 -10.53 8.65 -3.28
N ALA A 246 -11.13 8.73 -4.46
CA ALA A 246 -12.55 8.46 -4.69
C ALA A 246 -12.94 7.03 -4.28
N ALA A 247 -12.03 6.06 -4.42
CA ALA A 247 -12.26 4.68 -4.02
C ALA A 247 -12.33 4.50 -2.48
N ILE A 248 -11.69 5.36 -1.68
CA ILE A 248 -11.52 5.17 -0.22
C ILE A 248 -12.85 5.07 0.51
N GLY A 249 -13.82 5.94 0.19
CA GLY A 249 -15.13 5.95 0.83
C GLY A 249 -15.87 4.61 0.66
N SER A 250 -15.70 3.99 -0.52
CA SER A 250 -16.29 2.71 -0.87
C SER A 250 -15.48 1.53 -0.29
N ILE A 251 -14.15 1.62 -0.22
CA ILE A 251 -13.32 0.65 0.50
C ILE A 251 -13.79 0.53 1.95
N ASP A 252 -13.92 1.64 2.67
CA ASP A 252 -14.33 1.61 4.09
C ASP A 252 -15.72 0.96 4.27
N PHE A 253 -16.67 1.30 3.39
CA PHE A 253 -18.00 0.69 3.39
C PHE A 253 -17.95 -0.83 3.17
N PHE A 254 -17.24 -1.30 2.14
CA PHE A 254 -17.23 -2.73 1.83
C PHE A 254 -16.41 -3.55 2.84
N VAL A 255 -15.38 -2.97 3.46
CA VAL A 255 -14.67 -3.65 4.56
C VAL A 255 -15.59 -3.79 5.76
N GLU A 256 -16.34 -2.74 6.11
CA GLU A 256 -17.35 -2.79 7.18
C GLU A 256 -18.38 -3.89 6.93
N GLN A 257 -18.96 -3.91 5.73
CA GLN A 257 -19.89 -4.95 5.34
C GLN A 257 -19.28 -6.34 5.38
N ALA A 258 -18.01 -6.50 4.97
CA ALA A 258 -17.31 -7.79 5.04
C ALA A 258 -17.14 -8.27 6.49
N LEU A 259 -16.84 -7.36 7.42
CA LEU A 259 -16.63 -7.68 8.83
C LEU A 259 -17.94 -8.00 9.56
N GLU A 260 -19.00 -7.22 9.30
CA GLU A 260 -20.30 -7.38 9.95
C GLU A 260 -21.04 -8.63 9.45
N THR A 261 -21.12 -8.80 8.14
CA THR A 261 -21.91 -9.89 7.53
C THR A 261 -21.12 -11.18 7.37
N ARG A 262 -19.78 -11.12 7.48
CA ARG A 262 -18.85 -12.19 7.10
C ARG A 262 -19.04 -12.69 5.66
N ALA A 263 -19.71 -11.89 4.82
CA ALA A 263 -19.95 -12.23 3.43
C ALA A 263 -18.67 -12.04 2.61
N ARG A 264 -18.45 -12.94 1.64
CA ARG A 264 -17.26 -12.91 0.79
C ARG A 264 -17.31 -11.85 -0.30
N ILE A 265 -18.51 -11.45 -0.75
CA ILE A 265 -18.65 -10.49 -1.86
C ILE A 265 -18.10 -9.11 -1.49
N PRO A 266 -18.46 -8.50 -0.34
CA PRO A 266 -17.87 -7.22 0.09
C PRO A 266 -16.34 -7.28 0.23
N ALA A 267 -15.79 -8.40 0.71
CA ALA A 267 -14.35 -8.59 0.83
C ALA A 267 -13.66 -8.60 -0.55
N LEU A 268 -14.25 -9.24 -1.56
CA LEU A 268 -13.70 -9.29 -2.91
C LEU A 268 -13.82 -7.94 -3.65
N ILE A 269 -14.92 -7.21 -3.45
CA ILE A 269 -15.06 -5.84 -3.97
C ILE A 269 -14.04 -4.92 -3.30
N THR A 270 -13.81 -5.06 -1.99
CA THR A 270 -12.76 -4.34 -1.26
C THR A 270 -11.39 -4.57 -1.89
N ILE A 271 -11.00 -5.83 -2.14
CA ILE A 271 -9.71 -6.15 -2.78
C ILE A 271 -9.62 -5.47 -4.14
N THR A 272 -10.69 -5.53 -4.95
CA THR A 272 -10.75 -4.87 -6.25
C THR A 272 -10.48 -3.37 -6.13
N LEU A 273 -11.13 -2.68 -5.19
CA LEU A 273 -10.97 -1.24 -4.99
C LEU A 273 -9.59 -0.85 -4.45
N ILE A 274 -8.99 -1.68 -3.60
CA ILE A 274 -7.60 -1.49 -3.16
C ILE A 274 -6.66 -1.60 -4.36
N CYS A 275 -6.82 -2.63 -5.19
CA CYS A 275 -6.02 -2.80 -6.40
C CYS A 275 -6.20 -1.61 -7.36
N ILE A 276 -7.42 -1.14 -7.61
CA ILE A 276 -7.70 0.05 -8.42
C ILE A 276 -6.97 1.28 -7.87
N SER A 277 -7.10 1.52 -6.56
CA SER A 277 -6.47 2.67 -5.89
C SER A 277 -4.94 2.61 -6.03
N MET A 278 -4.34 1.44 -5.82
CA MET A 278 -2.89 1.24 -5.93
C MET A 278 -2.39 1.29 -7.38
N ILE A 279 -3.17 0.79 -8.35
CA ILE A 279 -2.85 0.93 -9.78
C ILE A 279 -2.85 2.41 -10.17
N ALA A 280 -3.86 3.20 -9.77
CA ALA A 280 -3.90 4.63 -10.08
C ALA A 280 -2.70 5.38 -9.50
N VAL A 281 -2.27 5.04 -8.28
CA VAL A 281 -1.07 5.63 -7.65
C VAL A 281 0.21 5.17 -8.34
N ASN A 282 0.37 3.87 -8.58
CA ASN A 282 1.58 3.31 -9.19
C ASN A 282 1.74 3.78 -10.64
N HIS A 283 0.67 3.76 -11.41
CA HIS A 283 0.67 4.18 -12.80
C HIS A 283 0.83 5.69 -12.93
N GLY A 284 0.35 6.48 -11.97
CA GLY A 284 0.69 7.92 -11.89
C GLY A 284 2.21 8.15 -11.82
N VAL A 285 2.94 7.30 -11.09
CA VAL A 285 4.41 7.34 -11.05
C VAL A 285 5.03 6.87 -12.35
N PHE A 286 4.64 5.67 -12.81
CA PHE A 286 5.15 5.08 -14.04
C PHE A 286 4.97 6.03 -15.22
N TRP A 287 3.76 6.57 -15.41
CA TRP A 287 3.42 7.48 -16.49
C TRP A 287 4.26 8.77 -16.45
N SER A 288 4.50 9.31 -15.25
CA SER A 288 5.36 10.48 -15.07
C SER A 288 6.80 10.21 -15.52
N VAL A 289 7.34 9.04 -15.17
CA VAL A 289 8.69 8.62 -15.59
C VAL A 289 8.75 8.33 -17.08
N LEU A 290 7.72 7.69 -17.64
CA LEU A 290 7.61 7.39 -19.06
C LEU A 290 7.64 8.67 -19.90
N ILE A 291 6.84 9.68 -19.54
CA ILE A 291 6.82 10.97 -20.24
C ILE A 291 8.14 11.72 -20.08
N GLU A 292 8.77 11.66 -18.90
CA GLU A 292 10.02 12.35 -18.63
C GLU A 292 11.23 11.74 -19.36
N THR A 293 11.33 10.41 -19.37
CA THR A 293 12.54 9.69 -19.77
C THR A 293 12.39 8.92 -21.08
N GLY A 294 11.16 8.68 -21.53
CA GLY A 294 10.84 7.79 -22.64
C GLY A 294 11.10 6.30 -22.34
N LEU A 295 11.46 5.95 -21.10
CA LEU A 295 11.79 4.58 -20.71
C LEU A 295 10.57 3.89 -20.11
N GLN A 296 10.29 2.68 -20.61
CA GLN A 296 9.37 1.75 -19.97
C GLN A 296 10.17 0.80 -19.07
N ASP A 297 9.87 0.81 -17.77
CA ASP A 297 10.51 -0.09 -16.82
C ASP A 297 9.67 -1.37 -16.60
N GLU A 298 10.22 -2.50 -17.03
CA GLU A 298 9.56 -3.80 -17.01
C GLU A 298 9.09 -4.24 -15.61
N PRO A 299 9.88 -4.12 -14.52
CA PRO A 299 9.41 -4.59 -13.22
C PRO A 299 8.32 -3.72 -12.60
N MET A 300 8.29 -2.40 -12.86
CA MET A 300 7.16 -1.55 -12.47
C MET A 300 5.86 -1.95 -13.16
N LEU A 301 5.93 -2.20 -14.46
CA LEU A 301 4.82 -2.74 -15.22
C LEU A 301 4.37 -4.12 -14.72
N PHE A 302 5.30 -4.96 -14.25
CA PHE A 302 4.97 -6.25 -13.66
C PHE A 302 4.23 -6.12 -12.32
N ILE A 303 4.55 -5.10 -11.50
CA ILE A 303 3.79 -4.80 -10.27
C ILE A 303 2.36 -4.39 -10.63
N GLU A 304 2.17 -3.52 -11.63
CA GLU A 304 0.85 -3.14 -12.12
C GLU A 304 0.07 -4.33 -12.66
N TRP A 305 0.75 -5.24 -13.37
CA TRP A 305 0.15 -6.48 -13.86
C TRP A 305 -0.34 -7.36 -12.71
N ILE A 306 0.46 -7.55 -11.65
CA ILE A 306 0.05 -8.31 -10.46
C ILE A 306 -1.19 -7.67 -9.82
N LEU A 307 -1.17 -6.35 -9.63
CA LEU A 307 -2.31 -5.61 -9.05
C LEU A 307 -3.55 -5.70 -9.94
N GLY A 308 -3.38 -5.58 -11.25
CA GLY A 308 -4.43 -5.67 -12.27
C GLY A 308 -5.07 -7.06 -12.30
N VAL A 309 -4.26 -8.12 -12.34
CA VAL A 309 -4.75 -9.50 -12.32
C VAL A 309 -5.45 -9.80 -10.99
N ALA A 310 -4.89 -9.38 -9.85
CA ALA A 310 -5.51 -9.57 -8.54
C ALA A 310 -6.86 -8.84 -8.41
N GLY A 311 -6.92 -7.59 -8.88
CA GLY A 311 -8.13 -6.78 -8.91
C GLY A 311 -9.20 -7.38 -9.83
N ALA A 312 -8.84 -7.70 -11.08
CA ALA A 312 -9.72 -8.33 -12.06
C ALA A 312 -10.26 -9.68 -11.56
N SER A 313 -9.40 -10.52 -10.99
CA SER A 313 -9.81 -11.83 -10.47
C SER A 313 -10.77 -11.71 -9.30
N SER A 314 -10.55 -10.74 -8.41
CA SER A 314 -11.44 -10.45 -7.29
C SER A 314 -12.78 -9.91 -7.77
N PHE A 315 -12.78 -9.02 -8.78
CA PHE A 315 -13.98 -8.51 -9.44
C PHE A 315 -14.81 -9.63 -10.07
N VAL A 316 -14.19 -10.50 -10.87
CA VAL A 316 -14.88 -11.62 -11.52
C VAL A 316 -15.41 -12.59 -10.47
N LEU A 317 -14.63 -12.92 -9.43
CA LEU A 317 -15.07 -13.82 -8.37
C LEU A 317 -16.26 -13.25 -7.59
N ALA A 318 -16.27 -11.95 -7.31
CA ALA A 318 -17.39 -11.27 -6.66
C ALA A 318 -18.66 -11.33 -7.52
N GLY A 319 -18.54 -11.08 -8.83
CA GLY A 319 -19.63 -11.24 -9.79
C GLY A 319 -20.19 -12.66 -9.79
N ILE A 320 -19.33 -13.68 -9.93
CA ILE A 320 -19.78 -15.08 -9.94
C ILE A 320 -20.43 -15.48 -8.61
N TYR A 321 -19.88 -15.04 -7.47
CA TYR A 321 -20.40 -15.37 -6.15
C TYR A 321 -21.82 -14.83 -5.92
N SER A 322 -22.15 -13.70 -6.53
CA SER A 322 -23.48 -13.09 -6.43
C SER A 322 -24.59 -13.94 -7.06
N LEU A 323 -24.25 -14.78 -8.06
CA LEU A 323 -25.22 -15.56 -8.83
C LEU A 323 -25.13 -17.08 -8.60
N SER A 324 -24.03 -17.57 -8.03
CA SER A 324 -23.73 -19.01 -8.01
C SER A 324 -24.10 -19.70 -6.71
N SER A 325 -24.49 -20.97 -6.82
CA SER A 325 -24.67 -21.89 -5.69
C SER A 325 -23.33 -22.15 -4.94
N PRO A 326 -23.35 -22.64 -3.69
CA PRO A 326 -22.14 -22.93 -2.93
C PRO A 326 -21.11 -23.80 -3.66
N SER A 327 -21.56 -24.80 -4.41
CA SER A 327 -20.69 -25.67 -5.23
C SER A 327 -20.07 -24.92 -6.41
N GLY A 328 -20.85 -24.10 -7.11
CA GLY A 328 -20.35 -23.25 -8.19
C GLY A 328 -19.31 -22.22 -7.71
N ARG A 329 -19.53 -21.63 -6.53
CA ARG A 329 -18.56 -20.73 -5.87
C ARG A 329 -17.22 -21.42 -5.61
N ARG A 330 -17.25 -22.67 -5.14
CA ARG A 330 -16.02 -23.43 -4.87
C ARG A 330 -15.24 -23.68 -6.17
N ILE A 331 -15.91 -24.11 -7.23
CA ILE A 331 -15.28 -24.37 -8.54
C ILE A 331 -14.68 -23.08 -9.11
N ALA A 332 -15.47 -22.01 -9.17
CA ALA A 332 -15.05 -20.71 -9.67
C ALA A 332 -13.79 -20.19 -8.95
N ARG A 333 -13.73 -20.35 -7.62
CA ARG A 333 -12.54 -19.98 -6.85
C ARG A 333 -11.29 -20.75 -7.29
N HIS A 334 -11.37 -22.06 -7.49
CA HIS A 334 -10.19 -22.84 -7.90
C HIS A 334 -9.76 -22.47 -9.32
N ILE A 335 -10.71 -22.35 -10.25
CA ILE A 335 -10.44 -21.95 -11.63
C ILE A 335 -9.78 -20.57 -11.63
N LEU A 336 -10.34 -19.59 -10.89
CA LEU A 336 -9.77 -18.25 -10.84
C LEU A 336 -8.39 -18.22 -10.18
N VAL A 337 -8.15 -18.97 -9.10
CA VAL A 337 -6.79 -19.05 -8.50
C VAL A 337 -5.78 -19.61 -9.49
N ILE A 338 -6.12 -20.67 -10.22
CA ILE A 338 -5.25 -21.26 -11.25
C ILE A 338 -5.03 -20.25 -12.39
N PHE A 339 -6.11 -19.61 -12.85
CA PHE A 339 -6.07 -18.59 -13.89
C PHE A 339 -5.20 -17.39 -13.49
N SER A 340 -5.43 -16.78 -12.33
CA SER A 340 -4.64 -15.66 -11.81
C SER A 340 -3.18 -16.05 -11.65
N GLY A 341 -2.89 -17.24 -11.11
CA GLY A 341 -1.54 -17.76 -10.96
C GLY A 341 -0.84 -17.91 -12.30
N ALA A 342 -1.52 -18.51 -13.30
CA ALA A 342 -1.00 -18.63 -14.66
C ALA A 342 -0.77 -17.26 -15.31
N MET A 343 -1.71 -16.31 -15.17
CA MET A 343 -1.59 -14.96 -15.71
C MET A 343 -0.42 -14.18 -15.09
N ILE A 344 -0.19 -14.32 -13.78
CA ILE A 344 0.95 -13.68 -13.10
C ILE A 344 2.27 -14.28 -13.58
N VAL A 345 2.36 -15.62 -13.67
CA VAL A 345 3.59 -16.29 -14.11
C VAL A 345 3.90 -15.98 -15.58
N LEU A 346 2.92 -16.18 -16.47
CA LEU A 346 3.08 -15.92 -17.91
C LEU A 346 3.28 -14.43 -18.20
N GLY A 347 2.69 -13.55 -17.39
CA GLY A 347 2.86 -12.11 -17.51
C GLY A 347 4.32 -11.67 -17.40
N ASN A 348 5.15 -12.34 -16.58
CA ASN A 348 6.56 -11.95 -16.40
C ASN A 348 7.35 -12.04 -17.72
N ASP A 349 7.17 -13.12 -18.47
CA ASP A 349 7.85 -13.33 -19.75
C ASP A 349 7.33 -12.38 -20.84
N TYR A 350 6.03 -12.06 -20.83
CA TYR A 350 5.45 -11.09 -21.77
C TYR A 350 5.97 -9.67 -21.51
N VAL A 351 6.02 -9.26 -20.25
CA VAL A 351 6.55 -7.96 -19.83
C VAL A 351 8.04 -7.85 -20.19
N ARG A 352 8.84 -8.90 -19.94
CA ARG A 352 10.28 -8.96 -20.25
C ARG A 352 10.65 -8.98 -21.73
N MET A 353 9.76 -9.43 -22.60
CA MET A 353 10.06 -9.50 -24.03
C MET A 353 9.74 -8.21 -24.79
N GLY A 354 9.34 -7.13 -24.08
CA GLY A 354 8.77 -5.94 -24.71
C GLY A 354 7.53 -6.26 -25.56
N ARG A 355 6.94 -7.46 -25.38
CA ARG A 355 5.78 -7.95 -26.11
C ARG A 355 4.50 -7.48 -25.45
N TRP A 356 4.44 -6.18 -25.20
CA TRP A 356 3.21 -5.43 -24.97
C TRP A 356 2.34 -5.35 -26.22
N VAL A 357 2.52 -6.24 -27.20
CA VAL A 357 1.60 -6.40 -28.33
C VAL A 357 0.35 -7.16 -27.84
N TYR A 358 -0.36 -6.48 -26.95
CA TYR A 358 -1.77 -6.41 -26.56
C TYR A 358 -2.80 -7.51 -26.86
N ASN A 359 -2.55 -8.54 -27.66
CA ASN A 359 -3.67 -9.33 -28.15
C ASN A 359 -4.05 -10.48 -27.22
N ASP A 360 -3.16 -11.44 -26.94
CA ASP A 360 -3.66 -12.72 -26.43
C ASP A 360 -4.01 -12.70 -24.94
N LEU A 361 -3.12 -12.21 -24.07
CA LEU A 361 -3.36 -12.14 -22.63
C LEU A 361 -4.42 -11.08 -22.27
N PHE A 362 -4.43 -9.95 -22.97
CA PHE A 362 -5.42 -8.89 -22.74
C PHE A 362 -6.80 -9.30 -23.25
N LEU A 363 -6.90 -10.03 -24.35
CA LEU A 363 -8.16 -10.62 -24.83
C LEU A 363 -8.71 -11.60 -23.80
N ILE A 364 -7.88 -12.52 -23.31
CA ILE A 364 -8.29 -13.50 -22.30
C ILE A 364 -8.76 -12.80 -21.01
N LEU A 365 -8.01 -11.78 -20.55
CA LEU A 365 -8.41 -10.98 -19.39
C LEU A 365 -9.70 -10.22 -19.64
N SER A 366 -9.87 -9.63 -20.83
CA SER A 366 -11.08 -8.91 -21.24
C SER A 366 -12.31 -9.82 -21.28
N VAL A 367 -12.17 -11.05 -21.77
CA VAL A 367 -13.24 -12.06 -21.72
C VAL A 367 -13.61 -12.39 -20.28
N ALA A 368 -12.61 -12.60 -19.39
CA ALA A 368 -12.86 -12.85 -17.98
C ALA A 368 -13.59 -11.67 -17.30
N LEU A 369 -13.13 -10.44 -17.54
CA LEU A 369 -13.78 -9.22 -17.06
C LEU A 369 -15.21 -9.08 -17.60
N GLY A 370 -15.43 -9.43 -18.87
CA GLY A 370 -16.75 -9.49 -19.50
C GLY A 370 -17.70 -10.46 -18.80
N ILE A 371 -17.21 -11.65 -18.41
CA ILE A 371 -17.99 -12.61 -17.60
C ILE A 371 -18.40 -11.99 -16.26
N GLY A 372 -17.46 -11.31 -15.58
CA GLY A 372 -17.75 -10.57 -14.35
C GLY A 372 -18.80 -9.48 -14.56
N ALA A 373 -18.66 -8.66 -15.61
CA ALA A 373 -19.58 -7.59 -15.95
C ALA A 373 -21.00 -8.12 -16.25
N ILE A 374 -21.13 -9.21 -17.01
CA ILE A 374 -22.41 -9.86 -17.27
C ILE A 374 -23.07 -10.33 -15.97
N ALA A 375 -22.28 -10.87 -15.03
CA ALA A 375 -22.82 -11.28 -13.74
C ALA A 375 -23.41 -10.08 -12.97
N TYR A 376 -22.71 -8.95 -12.96
CA TYR A 376 -23.21 -7.73 -12.32
C TYR A 376 -24.45 -7.13 -13.00
N LEU A 377 -24.51 -7.17 -14.33
CA LEU A 377 -25.71 -6.75 -15.07
C LEU A 377 -26.93 -7.63 -14.71
N ARG A 378 -26.72 -8.94 -14.50
CA ARG A 378 -27.79 -9.84 -14.05
C ARG A 378 -28.25 -9.52 -12.62
N VAL A 379 -27.33 -9.23 -11.71
CA VAL A 379 -27.68 -8.77 -10.33
C VAL A 379 -28.50 -7.49 -10.40
N ALA A 380 -28.07 -6.53 -11.21
CA ALA A 380 -28.80 -5.28 -11.37
C ALA A 380 -30.20 -5.49 -11.96
N LYS A 381 -30.35 -6.38 -12.95
CA LYS A 381 -31.66 -6.77 -13.48
C LYS A 381 -32.56 -7.35 -12.38
N GLN A 382 -32.03 -8.24 -11.53
CA GLN A 382 -32.79 -8.80 -10.39
C GLN A 382 -33.22 -7.70 -9.40
N LEU A 383 -32.34 -6.74 -9.11
CA LEU A 383 -32.68 -5.59 -8.25
C LEU A 383 -33.76 -4.69 -8.87
N MET A 384 -33.74 -4.49 -10.20
CA MET A 384 -34.79 -3.75 -10.91
C MET A 384 -36.13 -4.50 -10.85
N GLU A 385 -36.12 -5.81 -11.08
CA GLU A 385 -37.31 -6.67 -11.00
C GLU A 385 -37.89 -6.72 -9.58
N SER A 386 -37.05 -6.55 -8.55
CA SER A 386 -37.51 -6.42 -7.15
C SER A 386 -37.93 -5.00 -6.76
N GLY A 387 -38.04 -4.07 -7.71
CA GLY A 387 -38.47 -2.68 -7.48
C GLY A 387 -37.38 -1.72 -6.98
N ALA A 388 -36.14 -2.18 -6.83
CA ALA A 388 -35.00 -1.39 -6.35
C ALA A 388 -34.20 -0.73 -7.50
N THR A 389 -34.90 -0.07 -8.43
CA THR A 389 -34.33 0.47 -9.68
C THR A 389 -33.19 1.47 -9.45
N ASN A 390 -33.32 2.38 -8.47
CA ASN A 390 -32.26 3.33 -8.15
C ASN A 390 -31.00 2.64 -7.59
N ALA A 391 -31.18 1.60 -6.78
CA ALA A 391 -30.07 0.82 -6.23
C ALA A 391 -29.34 0.05 -7.35
N ALA A 392 -30.09 -0.55 -8.28
CA ALA A 392 -29.54 -1.23 -9.46
C ALA A 392 -28.70 -0.30 -10.35
N ARG A 393 -29.21 0.91 -10.64
CA ARG A 393 -28.49 1.91 -11.45
C ARG A 393 -27.18 2.33 -10.78
N ASN A 394 -27.21 2.64 -9.48
CA ASN A 394 -26.02 3.04 -8.75
C ASN A 394 -25.02 1.89 -8.63
N PHE A 395 -25.50 0.66 -8.42
CA PHE A 395 -24.65 -0.52 -8.40
C PHE A 395 -23.89 -0.72 -9.73
N ILE A 396 -24.59 -0.67 -10.88
CA ILE A 396 -23.95 -0.75 -12.19
C ILE A 396 -22.93 0.40 -12.35
N ALA A 397 -23.36 1.64 -12.12
CA ALA A 397 -22.49 2.80 -12.28
C ALA A 397 -21.21 2.66 -11.45
N PHE A 398 -21.33 2.16 -10.22
CA PHE A 398 -20.20 1.91 -9.34
C PHE A 398 -19.27 0.81 -9.86
N MET A 399 -19.80 -0.36 -10.21
CA MET A 399 -18.98 -1.48 -10.67
C MET A 399 -18.26 -1.17 -11.99
N PHE A 400 -18.93 -0.46 -12.91
CA PHE A 400 -18.31 -0.04 -14.18
C PHE A 400 -17.34 1.12 -13.99
N ALA A 401 -17.56 2.04 -13.05
CA ALA A 401 -16.56 3.06 -12.72
C ALA A 401 -15.31 2.47 -12.08
N ALA A 402 -15.46 1.47 -11.21
CA ALA A 402 -14.37 0.72 -10.60
C ALA A 402 -13.54 -0.05 -11.64
N LEU A 403 -14.19 -0.79 -12.54
CA LEU A 403 -13.51 -1.49 -13.62
C LEU A 403 -12.89 -0.52 -14.62
N GLY A 404 -13.68 0.47 -15.05
CA GLY A 404 -13.30 1.46 -16.06
C GLY A 404 -12.10 2.29 -15.62
N SER A 405 -11.98 2.68 -14.35
CA SER A 405 -10.83 3.44 -13.88
C SER A 405 -9.52 2.68 -14.01
N SER A 406 -9.47 1.37 -13.70
CA SER A 406 -8.28 0.55 -13.93
C SER A 406 -7.93 0.42 -15.41
N ILE A 407 -8.92 0.17 -16.26
CA ILE A 407 -8.70 0.04 -17.71
C ILE A 407 -8.16 1.34 -18.28
N VAL A 408 -8.80 2.47 -17.95
CA VAL A 408 -8.39 3.80 -18.43
C VAL A 408 -7.00 4.17 -17.92
N THR A 409 -6.68 3.81 -16.68
CA THR A 409 -5.35 4.07 -16.10
C THR A 409 -4.29 3.30 -16.87
N ILE A 410 -4.42 1.98 -17.00
CA ILE A 410 -3.41 1.12 -17.65
C ILE A 410 -3.32 1.41 -19.16
N ALA A 411 -4.45 1.67 -19.83
CA ALA A 411 -4.46 1.98 -21.26
C ALA A 411 -4.09 3.44 -21.57
N SER A 412 -3.75 4.26 -20.56
CA SER A 412 -3.53 5.69 -20.76
C SER A 412 -2.34 5.99 -21.67
N ASP A 413 -1.41 5.05 -21.80
CA ASP A 413 -0.26 5.10 -22.71
C ASP A 413 -0.66 5.03 -24.20
N ASP A 414 -1.78 4.35 -24.51
CA ASP A 414 -2.27 4.14 -25.88
C ASP A 414 -3.45 5.06 -26.25
N LEU A 415 -3.98 5.79 -25.27
CA LEU A 415 -5.10 6.69 -25.46
C LEU A 415 -4.61 8.15 -25.66
N PRO A 416 -5.29 8.95 -26.50
CA PRO A 416 -5.00 10.38 -26.57
C PRO A 416 -5.09 11.03 -25.20
N PHE A 417 -4.10 11.84 -24.83
CA PHE A 417 -3.98 12.45 -23.50
C PHE A 417 -5.30 13.02 -22.96
N TRP A 418 -5.97 13.90 -23.73
CA TRP A 418 -7.23 14.51 -23.31
C TRP A 418 -8.38 13.52 -23.12
N LEU A 419 -8.39 12.41 -23.87
CA LEU A 419 -9.35 11.33 -23.66
C LEU A 419 -9.07 10.61 -22.34
N SER A 420 -7.82 10.30 -22.03
CA SER A 420 -7.40 9.70 -20.75
C SER A 420 -7.81 10.59 -19.56
N ILE A 421 -7.53 11.89 -19.64
CA ILE A 421 -7.92 12.88 -18.62
C ILE A 421 -9.45 12.91 -18.43
N ALA A 422 -10.23 13.00 -19.52
CA ALA A 422 -11.68 13.03 -19.43
C ALA A 422 -12.26 11.75 -18.81
N LEU A 423 -11.72 10.59 -19.19
CA LEU A 423 -12.16 9.29 -18.68
C LEU A 423 -11.77 9.06 -17.21
N LEU A 424 -10.57 9.49 -16.78
CA LEU A 424 -10.16 9.44 -15.38
C LEU A 424 -11.04 10.35 -14.51
N ALA A 425 -11.30 11.58 -14.96
CA ALA A 425 -12.20 12.49 -14.27
C ALA A 425 -13.61 11.89 -14.16
N LEU A 426 -14.16 11.36 -15.26
CA LEU A 426 -15.48 10.74 -15.29
C LEU A 426 -15.58 9.55 -14.34
N THR A 427 -14.63 8.61 -14.40
CA THR A 427 -14.63 7.42 -13.55
C THR A 427 -14.46 7.78 -12.06
N GLY A 428 -13.59 8.73 -11.73
CA GLY A 428 -13.45 9.24 -10.36
C GLY A 428 -14.73 9.89 -9.83
N ILE A 429 -15.38 10.74 -10.64
CA ILE A 429 -16.68 11.34 -10.31
C ILE A 429 -17.73 10.25 -10.11
N MET A 430 -17.82 9.29 -11.03
CA MET A 430 -18.77 8.18 -10.93
C MET A 430 -18.55 7.36 -9.65
N LEU A 431 -17.31 7.06 -9.27
CA LEU A 431 -17.00 6.35 -8.02
C LEU A 431 -17.53 7.08 -6.77
N ILE A 432 -17.44 8.41 -6.74
CA ILE A 432 -17.99 9.22 -5.64
C ILE A 432 -19.52 9.23 -5.69
N TYR A 433 -20.10 9.55 -6.84
CA TYR A 433 -21.55 9.75 -6.97
C TYR A 433 -22.35 8.47 -6.79
N SER A 434 -21.80 7.34 -7.24
CA SER A 434 -22.44 6.01 -7.13
C SER A 434 -22.01 5.24 -5.87
N SER A 435 -21.21 5.85 -4.99
CA SER A 435 -20.73 5.19 -3.78
C SER A 435 -21.90 4.71 -2.90
N PRO A 436 -21.88 3.45 -2.44
CA PRO A 436 -22.91 2.89 -1.56
C PRO A 436 -23.09 3.69 -0.26
N ARG A 437 -22.03 4.36 0.21
CA ARG A 437 -22.04 5.12 1.46
C ARG A 437 -22.94 6.36 1.41
N ARG A 438 -23.05 6.96 0.23
CA ARG A 438 -23.97 8.09 0.01
C ARG A 438 -25.43 7.65 0.10
N LEU A 439 -25.73 6.44 -0.37
CA LEU A 439 -27.07 5.86 -0.30
C LEU A 439 -27.45 5.48 1.12
N ALA A 440 -26.50 4.93 1.89
CA ALA A 440 -26.70 4.61 3.30
C ALA A 440 -26.91 5.85 4.20
N ALA A 441 -26.50 7.04 3.76
CA ALA A 441 -26.71 8.29 4.50
C ALA A 441 -28.05 8.99 4.16
N GLN A 442 -28.78 8.49 3.15
CA GLN A 442 -30.05 9.08 2.68
C GLN A 442 -31.28 8.26 3.06
N GLY A 443 -31.10 7.05 3.57
CA GLY A 443 -32.15 6.23 4.20
C GLY A 443 -31.95 6.22 5.70
#